data_AF-A0A9X6B297-F1
#
_entry.id   AF-A0A9X6B297-F1
#
_cell.length_a   1.000
_cell.length_b   1.000
_cell.length_c   1.000
_cell.angle_alpha   90.00
_cell.angle_beta   90.00
_cell.angle_gamma   90.00
#
_symmetry.space_group_name_H-M   'P 1'
#
loop_
_entity.id
_entity.type
_entity.pdbx_description
1 polymer ?
#
loop_
_entity_poly.entity_id
_entity_poly.type
_entity_poly.pdbx_seq_one_letter_code
_entity_poly.pdbx_strand_id
1 'polypeptide(L)'
;MEQQFRYGEANLAIWRIHIDATGCVYAQVGIPHVGDMEIQVYNHEGNGRFLVTLPEFNWCSYVGDFEKFHTSPRDYQNDVFKGYRGYYLTMGDIDMPISELQPYVREVKFIFSMLLSLLYKETTNELYINTGTTCTVEEHIEYCKRKLESWNVYIAK
;
A
#
# COMPACT_ATOMS: atom_id res chain seq x y z
N MET A 1 20.37 -12.41 -18.43
CA MET A 1 21.20 -12.81 -17.28
C MET A 1 20.74 -11.94 -16.13
N GLU A 2 19.66 -12.36 -15.46
CA GLU A 2 19.10 -11.64 -14.32
C GLU A 2 20.14 -11.68 -13.21
N GLN A 3 20.68 -10.52 -12.85
CA GLN A 3 21.57 -10.44 -11.70
C GLN A 3 20.78 -10.85 -10.48
N GLN A 4 21.14 -12.01 -9.94
CA GLN A 4 20.66 -12.51 -8.66
C GLN A 4 21.20 -11.55 -7.60
N PHE A 5 20.44 -10.48 -7.34
CA PHE A 5 20.71 -9.53 -6.28
C PHE A 5 20.49 -10.27 -4.95
N ARG A 6 21.52 -10.97 -4.44
CA ARG A 6 21.60 -11.34 -3.02
C ARG A 6 21.86 -10.07 -2.22
N TYR A 7 20.82 -9.32 -1.86
CA TYR A 7 20.99 -8.09 -1.07
C TYR A 7 20.16 -8.19 0.21
N GLY A 8 20.84 -8.62 1.27
CA GLY A 8 20.30 -8.73 2.62
C GLY A 8 20.89 -7.73 3.61
N GLU A 9 21.54 -6.63 3.17
CA GLU A 9 22.37 -5.84 4.10
C GLU A 9 22.13 -4.31 4.18
N ALA A 10 21.19 -3.70 3.45
CA ALA A 10 20.98 -2.25 3.66
C ALA A 10 19.52 -1.78 3.67
N ASN A 11 18.74 -2.05 2.61
CA ASN A 11 17.41 -1.44 2.48
C ASN A 11 16.38 -2.42 1.92
N LEU A 12 15.12 -2.19 2.27
CA LEU A 12 13.97 -2.90 1.68
C LEU A 12 13.90 -2.60 0.18
N ALA A 13 13.52 -3.60 -0.61
CA ALA A 13 13.44 -3.49 -2.06
C ALA A 13 12.12 -4.06 -2.59
N ILE A 14 11.46 -3.34 -3.49
CA ILE A 14 10.33 -3.81 -4.30
C ILE A 14 10.89 -4.22 -5.66
N TRP A 15 10.98 -5.54 -5.88
CA TRP A 15 11.58 -6.10 -7.10
C TRP A 15 10.64 -6.08 -8.28
N ARG A 16 9.36 -6.35 -8.02
CA ARG A 16 8.36 -6.47 -9.06
C ARG A 16 6.99 -6.23 -8.48
N ILE A 17 6.13 -5.59 -9.26
CA ILE A 17 4.71 -5.47 -8.97
C ILE A 17 3.97 -6.19 -10.10
N HIS A 18 3.02 -7.03 -9.71
CA HIS A 18 2.17 -7.80 -10.60
C HIS A 18 0.72 -7.43 -10.36
N ILE A 19 0.01 -7.23 -11.46
CA ILE A 19 -1.43 -7.01 -11.48
C ILE A 19 -2.04 -8.22 -12.17
N ASP A 20 -2.84 -8.99 -11.43
CA ASP A 20 -3.56 -10.14 -11.97
C ASP A 20 -4.98 -9.72 -12.38
N ALA A 21 -5.45 -10.28 -13.50
CA ALA A 21 -6.80 -10.12 -14.01
C ALA A 21 -7.88 -10.68 -13.05
N THR A 22 -7.48 -11.47 -12.05
CA THR A 22 -8.37 -12.08 -11.05
C THR A 22 -8.73 -11.16 -9.88
N GLY A 23 -8.24 -9.90 -9.87
CA GLY A 23 -8.52 -8.95 -8.78
C GLY A 23 -7.51 -9.02 -7.62
N CYS A 24 -6.29 -9.47 -7.92
CA CYS A 24 -5.15 -9.47 -7.02
C CYS A 24 -4.05 -8.55 -7.57
N VAL A 25 -3.45 -7.74 -6.69
CA VAL A 25 -2.18 -7.06 -6.97
C VAL A 25 -1.17 -7.51 -5.94
N TYR A 26 0.03 -7.91 -6.36
CA TYR A 26 1.08 -8.31 -5.43
C TYR A 26 2.43 -7.71 -5.79
N ALA A 27 3.28 -7.56 -4.77
CA ALA A 27 4.66 -7.17 -4.91
C ALA A 27 5.60 -8.25 -4.38
N GLN A 28 6.67 -8.50 -5.12
CA GLN A 28 7.82 -9.25 -4.62
C GLN A 28 8.77 -8.28 -3.94
N VAL A 29 9.05 -8.52 -2.66
CA VAL A 29 9.77 -7.60 -1.79
C VAL A 29 10.91 -8.31 -1.08
N GLY A 30 12.11 -7.74 -1.13
CA GLY A 30 13.25 -8.17 -0.31
C GLY A 30 13.32 -7.32 0.96
N ILE A 31 13.26 -7.95 2.13
CA ILE A 31 13.34 -7.28 3.43
C ILE A 31 14.65 -7.68 4.14
N PRO A 32 15.50 -6.72 4.55
CA PRO A 32 16.76 -7.05 5.20
C PRO A 32 16.55 -7.83 6.51
N HIS A 33 17.35 -8.87 6.71
CA HIS A 33 17.27 -9.81 7.83
C HIS A 33 16.02 -10.70 7.90
N VAL A 34 15.07 -10.54 6.97
CA VAL A 34 13.86 -11.36 6.89
C VAL A 34 13.91 -12.29 5.67
N GLY A 35 14.28 -11.73 4.50
CA GLY A 35 14.32 -12.45 3.24
C GLY A 35 13.36 -11.89 2.20
N ASP A 36 13.23 -12.61 1.09
CA ASP A 36 12.27 -12.29 0.05
C ASP A 36 10.87 -12.79 0.45
N MET A 37 9.86 -11.97 0.18
CA MET A 37 8.46 -12.28 0.48
C MET A 37 7.50 -11.63 -0.50
N GLU A 38 6.24 -12.09 -0.49
CA GLU A 38 5.16 -11.47 -1.22
C GLU A 38 4.27 -10.61 -0.31
N ILE A 39 3.93 -9.43 -0.81
CA ILE A 39 2.91 -8.57 -0.23
C ILE A 39 1.75 -8.53 -1.21
N GLN A 40 0.59 -9.04 -0.83
CA GLN A 40 -0.54 -9.20 -1.75
C GLN A 40 -1.78 -8.46 -1.25
N VAL A 41 -2.58 -7.97 -2.20
CA VAL A 41 -3.84 -7.31 -1.92
C VAL A 41 -4.92 -7.82 -2.86
N TYR A 42 -6.11 -8.03 -2.32
CA TYR A 42 -7.25 -8.57 -3.05
C TYR A 42 -8.47 -7.67 -2.92
N ASN A 43 -9.23 -7.58 -4.01
CA ASN A 43 -10.58 -7.04 -3.96
C ASN A 43 -11.48 -8.10 -3.31
N HIS A 44 -12.08 -7.81 -2.17
CA HIS A 44 -12.94 -8.75 -1.46
C HIS A 44 -14.37 -8.22 -1.37
N GLU A 45 -15.33 -9.02 -1.86
CA GLU A 45 -16.76 -8.96 -1.54
C GLU A 45 -17.57 -7.71 -1.93
N GLY A 46 -17.11 -6.84 -2.84
CA GLY A 46 -17.98 -5.80 -3.43
C GLY A 46 -18.61 -4.82 -2.42
N ASN A 47 -18.14 -4.84 -1.16
CA ASN A 47 -18.63 -4.05 -0.03
C ASN A 47 -17.63 -2.94 0.34
N GLY A 48 -16.67 -2.63 -0.55
CA GLY A 48 -15.65 -1.61 -0.34
C GLY A 48 -14.50 -2.02 0.57
N ARG A 49 -14.40 -3.32 0.93
CA ARG A 49 -13.31 -3.86 1.74
C ARG A 49 -12.27 -4.56 0.87
N PHE A 50 -11.04 -4.51 1.34
CA PHE A 50 -9.91 -5.16 0.70
C PHE A 50 -9.21 -6.07 1.68
N LEU A 51 -8.67 -7.17 1.18
CA LEU A 51 -7.87 -8.09 1.97
C LEU A 51 -6.38 -7.81 1.68
N VAL A 52 -5.60 -7.55 2.72
CA VAL A 52 -4.14 -7.49 2.65
C VAL A 52 -3.54 -8.76 3.23
N THR A 53 -2.50 -9.30 2.61
CA THR A 53 -1.86 -10.55 3.05
C THR A 53 -0.33 -10.47 3.03
N LEU A 54 0.28 -11.24 3.93
CA LEU A 54 1.70 -11.59 3.97
C LEU A 54 1.77 -13.13 4.09
N PRO A 55 1.75 -13.86 2.96
CA PRO A 55 1.60 -15.32 2.95
C PRO A 55 2.67 -16.06 3.74
N GLU A 56 3.92 -15.60 3.68
CA GLU A 56 5.07 -16.21 4.36
C GLU A 56 4.91 -16.21 5.89
N PHE A 57 4.08 -15.29 6.41
CA PHE A 57 3.76 -15.18 7.83
C PHE A 57 2.38 -15.73 8.19
N ASN A 58 1.66 -16.32 7.23
CA ASN A 58 0.25 -16.72 7.38
C ASN A 58 -0.63 -15.59 7.95
N TRP A 59 -0.33 -14.35 7.58
CA TRP A 59 -1.00 -13.17 8.12
C TRP A 59 -1.87 -12.52 7.06
N CYS A 60 -3.06 -12.08 7.49
CA CYS A 60 -3.93 -11.24 6.68
C CYS A 60 -4.72 -10.28 7.57
N SER A 61 -5.21 -9.19 6.95
CA SER A 61 -6.11 -8.25 7.59
C SER A 61 -7.06 -7.66 6.57
N TYR A 62 -8.25 -7.28 7.03
CA TYR A 62 -9.20 -6.53 6.23
C TYR A 62 -8.97 -5.04 6.41
N VAL A 63 -8.93 -4.34 5.28
CA VAL A 63 -8.92 -2.88 5.24
C VAL A 63 -10.26 -2.43 4.70
N GLY A 64 -11.07 -1.85 5.58
CA GLY A 64 -12.31 -1.18 5.21
C GLY A 64 -12.06 0.23 4.68
N ASP A 65 -13.12 0.85 4.19
CA ASP A 65 -13.15 2.27 3.82
C ASP A 65 -12.09 2.67 2.78
N PHE A 66 -12.03 1.93 1.67
CA PHE A 66 -11.69 2.58 0.39
C PHE A 66 -12.86 3.48 -0.06
N GLU A 67 -13.49 4.21 0.86
CA GLU A 67 -14.41 5.27 0.52
C GLU A 67 -13.57 6.44 0.01
N LYS A 68 -13.37 6.43 -1.31
CA LYS A 68 -13.26 7.60 -2.18
C LYS A 68 -12.51 8.78 -1.55
N PHE A 69 -11.18 8.72 -1.39
CA PHE A 69 -10.30 9.85 -0.97
C PHE A 69 -11.05 11.07 -0.37
N HIS A 70 -11.82 10.90 0.70
CA HIS A 70 -12.77 11.95 1.06
C HIS A 70 -12.05 13.10 1.76
N THR A 71 -12.27 14.31 1.25
CA THR A 71 -11.64 15.52 1.78
C THR A 71 -12.56 16.20 2.78
N SER A 72 -12.02 16.61 3.92
CA SER A 72 -12.71 17.50 4.84
C SER A 72 -12.70 18.95 4.31
N PRO A 73 -13.80 19.72 4.45
CA PRO A 73 -13.83 21.15 4.12
C PRO A 73 -12.88 21.96 5.01
N ARG A 74 -12.26 23.01 4.45
CA ARG A 74 -11.24 23.86 5.10
C ARG A 74 -11.68 24.49 6.43
N ASP A 75 -12.99 24.66 6.67
CA ASP A 75 -13.49 25.56 7.70
C ASP A 75 -14.21 24.87 8.88
N TYR A 76 -14.37 23.53 8.87
CA TYR A 76 -14.88 22.80 10.04
C TYR A 76 -13.73 22.24 10.86
N GLN A 77 -13.47 22.88 12.01
CA GLN A 77 -12.61 22.31 13.05
C GLN A 77 -13.31 21.10 13.68
N ASN A 78 -13.16 19.94 13.05
CA ASN A 78 -13.41 18.66 13.70
C ASN A 78 -12.04 18.19 14.24
N ASP A 79 -11.82 18.40 15.53
CA ASP A 79 -10.50 18.26 16.19
C ASP A 79 -9.97 16.82 16.30
N VAL A 80 -10.70 15.84 15.76
CA VAL A 80 -10.26 14.44 15.72
C VAL A 80 -9.57 14.09 14.38
N PHE A 81 -9.72 14.90 13.32
CA PHE A 81 -9.42 14.46 11.94
C PHE A 81 -8.84 15.56 11.02
N LYS A 82 -7.81 16.30 11.47
CA LYS A 82 -7.09 17.30 10.66
C LYS A 82 -5.76 16.74 10.12
N GLY A 83 -5.80 16.24 8.88
CA GLY A 83 -4.59 15.98 8.09
C GLY A 83 -4.79 14.84 7.10
N TYR A 84 -4.58 15.10 5.81
CA TYR A 84 -4.38 14.13 4.72
C TYR A 84 -4.48 12.66 5.13
N ARG A 85 -5.65 12.02 5.02
CA ARG A 85 -5.72 10.56 5.09
C ARG A 85 -5.27 9.98 3.75
N GLY A 86 -3.97 10.05 3.47
CA GLY A 86 -3.38 9.08 2.55
C GLY A 86 -3.68 7.69 3.12
N TYR A 87 -4.02 6.73 2.27
CA TYR A 87 -4.46 5.38 2.67
C TYR A 87 -3.48 4.64 3.61
N TYR A 88 -2.21 5.03 3.62
CA TYR A 88 -1.27 4.63 4.68
C TYR A 88 -1.75 4.92 6.12
N LEU A 89 -2.50 6.01 6.36
CA LEU A 89 -2.99 6.36 7.70
C LEU A 89 -4.19 5.53 8.14
N THR A 90 -5.05 5.05 7.22
CA THR A 90 -6.09 4.05 7.56
C THR A 90 -5.47 2.68 7.83
N MET A 91 -4.32 2.40 7.21
CA MET A 91 -3.47 1.27 7.60
C MET A 91 -2.79 1.47 8.94
N GLY A 92 -2.79 2.68 9.51
CA GLY A 92 -2.29 2.97 10.85
C GLY A 92 -2.92 2.07 11.90
N ASP A 93 -4.22 1.78 11.77
CA ASP A 93 -5.00 0.97 12.69
C ASP A 93 -4.82 -0.55 12.50
N ILE A 94 -4.19 -0.97 11.40
CA ILE A 94 -3.86 -2.38 11.18
C ILE A 94 -2.73 -2.77 12.12
N ASP A 95 -3.05 -3.66 13.07
CA ASP A 95 -2.06 -4.33 13.89
C ASP A 95 -1.34 -5.42 13.08
N MET A 96 -0.02 -5.41 13.11
CA MET A 96 0.84 -6.38 12.44
C MET A 96 1.78 -6.98 13.48
N PRO A 97 1.33 -7.98 14.25
CA PRO A 97 2.09 -8.56 15.35
C PRO A 97 3.15 -9.56 14.87
N ILE A 98 3.89 -9.20 13.81
CA ILE A 98 4.98 -10.00 13.23
C ILE A 98 6.30 -9.37 13.68
N SER A 99 7.03 -10.06 14.54
CA SER A 99 8.21 -9.51 15.23
C SER A 99 9.33 -9.11 14.26
N GLU A 100 9.52 -9.91 13.22
CA GLU A 100 10.53 -9.80 12.17
C GLU A 100 10.30 -8.57 11.29
N LEU A 101 9.03 -8.15 11.16
CA LEU A 101 8.64 -7.01 10.34
C LEU A 101 8.52 -5.71 11.13
N GLN A 102 8.61 -5.72 12.46
CA GLN A 102 8.46 -4.50 13.28
C GLN A 102 9.32 -3.31 12.81
N PRO A 103 10.59 -3.50 12.40
CA PRO A 103 11.41 -2.39 11.89
C PRO A 103 10.90 -1.80 10.56
N TYR A 104 10.05 -2.53 9.84
CA TYR A 104 9.61 -2.23 8.48
C TYR A 104 8.09 -2.05 8.35
N VAL A 105 7.34 -2.08 9.47
CA VAL A 105 5.86 -1.99 9.45
C VAL A 105 5.38 -0.75 8.68
N ARG A 106 6.11 0.36 8.79
CA ARG A 106 5.80 1.59 8.06
C ARG A 106 5.94 1.41 6.55
N GLU A 107 7.05 0.85 6.09
CA GLU A 107 7.33 0.58 4.68
C GLU A 107 6.31 -0.42 4.13
N VAL A 108 6.05 -1.52 4.84
CA VAL A 108 5.07 -2.55 4.47
C VAL A 108 3.66 -1.94 4.31
N LYS A 109 3.23 -1.09 5.25
CA LYS A 109 1.95 -0.36 5.13
C LYS A 109 1.93 0.57 3.91
N PHE A 110 3.03 1.26 3.58
CA PHE A 110 3.10 2.05 2.34
C PHE A 110 3.02 1.19 1.08
N ILE A 111 3.62 0.00 1.10
CA ILE A 111 3.53 -0.95 -0.02
C ILE A 111 2.09 -1.41 -0.19
N PHE A 112 1.42 -1.86 0.87
CA PHE A 112 0.01 -2.20 0.78
C PHE A 112 -0.81 -1.03 0.23
N SER A 113 -0.59 0.20 0.71
CA SER A 113 -1.31 1.36 0.23
C SER A 113 -1.13 1.62 -1.27
N MET A 114 0.08 1.40 -1.78
CA MET A 114 0.37 1.52 -3.19
C MET A 114 -0.34 0.41 -4.00
N LEU A 115 -0.25 -0.85 -3.56
CA LEU A 115 -0.85 -1.99 -4.24
C LEU A 115 -2.38 -1.87 -4.27
N LEU A 116 -3.00 -1.36 -3.20
CA LEU A 116 -4.44 -1.15 -3.15
C LEU A 116 -4.91 -0.05 -4.08
N SER A 117 -4.10 1.00 -4.25
CA SER A 117 -4.38 2.06 -5.22
C SER A 117 -4.25 1.55 -6.66
N LEU A 118 -3.27 0.68 -6.92
CA LEU A 118 -3.12 0.00 -8.21
C LEU A 118 -4.31 -0.93 -8.49
N LEU A 119 -4.70 -1.74 -7.51
CA LEU A 119 -5.85 -2.63 -7.62
C LEU A 119 -7.14 -1.84 -7.89
N TYR A 120 -7.35 -0.73 -7.19
CA TYR A 120 -8.52 0.13 -7.40
C TYR A 120 -8.55 0.73 -8.82
N LYS A 121 -7.40 1.19 -9.31
CA LYS A 121 -7.27 1.73 -10.68
C LYS A 121 -7.70 0.71 -11.74
N GLU A 122 -7.36 -0.55 -11.55
CA GLU A 122 -7.63 -1.61 -12.52
C GLU A 122 -9.05 -2.18 -12.39
N THR A 123 -9.65 -2.11 -11.20
CA THR A 123 -10.97 -2.68 -10.93
C THR A 123 -12.11 -1.68 -11.07
N THR A 124 -11.83 -0.37 -11.10
CA THR A 124 -12.86 0.66 -11.24
C THR A 124 -12.73 1.43 -12.55
N ASN A 125 -13.82 1.46 -13.32
CA ASN A 125 -13.95 2.31 -14.52
C ASN A 125 -14.43 3.73 -14.19
N GLU A 126 -14.55 4.07 -12.90
CA GLU A 126 -15.03 5.38 -12.48
C GLU A 126 -13.91 6.41 -12.67
N LEU A 127 -14.14 7.42 -13.53
CA LEU A 127 -13.40 8.68 -13.53
C LEU A 127 -13.59 9.32 -12.15
N TYR A 128 -12.65 9.05 -11.26
CA TYR A 128 -12.69 9.55 -9.89
C TYR A 128 -12.50 11.07 -9.90
N ILE A 129 -13.61 11.81 -9.90
CA ILE A 129 -13.64 13.26 -9.65
C ILE A 129 -13.98 13.43 -8.18
N ASN A 130 -12.95 13.60 -7.37
CA ASN A 130 -13.08 13.90 -5.95
C ASN A 130 -13.69 15.30 -5.78
N THR A 131 -14.87 15.37 -5.19
CA THR A 131 -15.49 16.65 -4.81
C THR A 131 -14.78 17.19 -3.57
N GLY A 132 -13.72 17.99 -3.76
CA GLY A 132 -13.12 18.81 -2.70
C GLY A 132 -11.59 18.84 -2.66
N THR A 133 -10.91 17.90 -3.32
CA THR A 133 -9.48 18.02 -3.71
C THR A 133 -9.28 17.46 -5.10
N THR A 134 -8.23 17.89 -5.80
CA THR A 134 -7.89 17.43 -7.15
C THR A 134 -7.06 16.14 -7.17
N CYS A 135 -6.87 15.46 -6.02
CA CYS A 135 -5.92 14.35 -5.90
C CYS A 135 -6.42 13.07 -6.61
N THR A 136 -5.72 12.60 -7.64
CA THR A 136 -6.08 11.37 -8.37
C THR A 136 -5.45 10.11 -7.76
N VAL A 137 -5.94 8.94 -8.16
CA VAL A 137 -5.36 7.64 -7.76
C VAL A 137 -3.89 7.55 -8.19
N GLU A 138 -3.56 8.06 -9.38
CA GLU A 138 -2.19 8.14 -9.90
C GLU A 138 -1.29 9.00 -9.03
N GLU A 139 -1.78 10.16 -8.58
CA GLU A 139 -1.02 11.04 -7.70
C GLU A 139 -0.77 10.38 -6.33
N HIS A 140 -1.70 9.58 -5.83
CA HIS A 140 -1.49 8.81 -4.60
C HIS A 140 -0.47 7.67 -4.79
N ILE A 141 -0.53 6.94 -5.91
CA ILE A 141 0.49 5.92 -6.26
C ILE A 141 1.88 6.57 -6.30
N GLU A 142 1.99 7.72 -6.95
CA GLU A 142 3.24 8.50 -7.05
C GLU A 142 3.70 9.00 -5.68
N TYR A 143 2.78 9.45 -4.83
CA TYR A 143 3.08 9.83 -3.44
C TYR A 143 3.66 8.66 -2.64
N CYS A 144 3.06 7.47 -2.73
CA CYS A 144 3.57 6.27 -2.07
C CYS A 144 4.97 5.91 -2.55
N LYS A 145 5.22 5.93 -3.86
CA LYS A 145 6.55 5.69 -4.44
C LYS A 145 7.59 6.66 -3.91
N ARG A 146 7.32 7.97 -3.97
CA ARG A 146 8.24 9.01 -3.46
C ARG A 146 8.53 8.85 -1.97
N LYS A 147 7.53 8.46 -1.17
CA LYS A 147 7.72 8.22 0.26
C LYS A 147 8.60 7.01 0.53
N LEU A 148 8.33 5.90 -0.14
CA LEU A 148 9.16 4.70 -0.08
C LEU A 148 10.61 5.01 -0.48
N GLU A 149 10.83 5.67 -1.62
CA GLU A 149 12.16 6.09 -2.08
C GLU A 149 12.85 7.02 -1.07
N SER A 150 12.10 7.95 -0.44
CA SER A 150 12.64 8.84 0.60
C SER A 150 13.09 8.12 1.87
N TRP A 151 12.67 6.87 2.06
CA TRP A 151 13.13 5.96 3.13
C TRP A 151 14.17 4.95 2.65
N ASN A 152 14.79 5.23 1.50
CA ASN A 152 15.76 4.37 0.83
C ASN A 152 15.21 3.01 0.38
N VAL A 153 13.88 2.87 0.26
CA VAL A 153 13.30 1.68 -0.36
C VAL A 153 13.63 1.71 -1.85
N TYR A 154 14.30 0.66 -2.33
CA TYR A 154 14.53 0.51 -3.76
C TYR A 154 13.23 0.06 -4.44
N ILE A 155 12.86 0.71 -5.54
CA ILE A 155 11.73 0.28 -6.37
C ILE A 155 12.27 0.03 -7.77
N ALA A 156 12.21 -1.22 -8.23
CA ALA A 156 12.58 -1.56 -9.59
C ALA A 156 11.67 -0.83 -10.60
N LYS A 157 12.26 -0.35 -11.69
CA LYS A 157 11.56 0.38 -12.75
C LYS A 157 10.87 -0.56 -13.73
#